data_AF-A0A4Y2S1C5-F1
#
_entry.id   AF-A0A4Y2S1C5-F1
#
_cell.length_a   1.000
_cell.length_b   1.000
_cell.length_c   1.000
_cell.angle_alpha   90.00
_cell.angle_beta   90.00
_cell.angle_gamma   90.00
#
_symmetry.space_group_name_H-M   'P 1'
#
loop_
_entity.id
_entity.type
_entity.pdbx_description
1 polymer ?
#
loop_
_entity_poly.entity_id
_entity_poly.type
_entity_poly.pdbx_seq_one_letter_code
_entity_poly.pdbx_strand_id
1 'polypeptide(L)'
;MFKTYTHVRTILLQRFKLTADRFRILFSRHQKRDHSTWKDFFFELRTYFEVWLNELEISSFDKLKELIIADQIKKKCPPEYKNHYLDSWETLNDPVILAEKLDFYENIKSRYQNVEKHAKSQEWYKPKFVKNAGSQNLKNSQFTKFEKTNSSSTHKNTISNSNNMPSRNVEN
;
A
#
# COMPACT_ATOMS: atom_id res chain seq x y z
N MET A 1 -0.87 -22.94 -15.54
CA MET A 1 -2.01 -23.74 -15.06
C MET A 1 -3.07 -22.77 -14.56
N PHE A 2 -4.18 -22.61 -15.28
CA PHE A 2 -5.21 -21.62 -14.92
C PHE A 2 -5.99 -22.09 -13.69
N LYS A 3 -6.23 -21.19 -12.72
CA LYS A 3 -7.14 -21.45 -11.60
C LYS A 3 -8.54 -21.64 -12.16
N THR A 4 -9.13 -22.81 -11.95
CA THR A 4 -10.49 -23.12 -12.43
C THR A 4 -11.49 -22.19 -11.75
N TYR A 5 -12.59 -21.86 -12.43
CA TYR A 5 -13.69 -21.07 -11.88
C TYR A 5 -14.15 -21.59 -10.51
N THR A 6 -14.16 -22.90 -10.32
CA THR A 6 -14.50 -23.56 -9.05
C THR A 6 -13.55 -23.17 -7.92
N HIS A 7 -12.23 -23.13 -8.17
CA HIS A 7 -11.25 -22.73 -7.17
C HIS A 7 -11.38 -21.24 -6.78
N VAL A 8 -11.57 -20.36 -7.76
CA VAL A 8 -11.78 -18.92 -7.51
C VAL A 8 -13.09 -18.71 -6.75
N ARG A 9 -14.17 -19.41 -7.14
CA ARG A 9 -15.47 -19.36 -6.45
C ARG A 9 -15.38 -19.82 -5.00
N THR A 10 -14.68 -20.91 -4.71
CA THR A 10 -14.52 -21.40 -3.34
C THR A 10 -13.76 -20.42 -2.46
N ILE A 11 -12.65 -19.85 -2.96
CA ILE A 11 -11.87 -18.85 -2.21
C ILE A 11 -12.71 -17.59 -1.94
N LEU A 12 -13.46 -17.11 -2.94
CA LEU A 12 -14.34 -15.96 -2.76
C LEU A 12 -15.44 -16.26 -1.74
N LEU A 13 -16.14 -17.39 -1.86
CA LEU A 13 -17.17 -17.77 -0.90
C LEU A 13 -16.61 -17.95 0.51
N GLN A 14 -15.42 -18.53 0.66
CA GLN A 14 -14.75 -18.67 1.95
C GLN A 14 -14.37 -17.30 2.55
N ARG A 15 -13.98 -16.34 1.71
CA ARG A 15 -13.64 -14.96 2.13
C ARG A 15 -14.88 -14.07 2.39
N PHE A 16 -16.01 -14.38 1.76
CA PHE A 16 -17.28 -13.66 1.94
C PHE A 16 -18.25 -14.34 2.90
N LYS A 17 -17.94 -15.54 3.40
CA LYS A 17 -18.71 -16.20 4.46
C LYS A 17 -18.83 -15.25 5.65
N LEU A 18 -19.96 -15.32 6.35
CA LEU A 18 -20.16 -14.66 7.63
C LEU A 18 -19.27 -15.32 8.67
N THR A 19 -18.00 -14.91 8.72
CA THR A 19 -17.01 -15.37 9.68
C THR A 19 -17.24 -14.68 11.03
N ALA A 20 -16.75 -15.28 12.11
CA ALA A 20 -16.64 -14.67 13.43
C ALA A 20 -16.23 -13.17 13.41
N ASP A 21 -15.28 -12.78 12.54
CA ASP A 21 -14.84 -11.38 12.45
C ASP A 21 -15.95 -10.42 11.99
N ARG A 22 -16.90 -10.86 11.16
CA ARG A 22 -18.04 -10.03 10.76
C ARG A 22 -18.97 -9.76 11.94
N PHE A 23 -19.26 -10.78 12.76
CA PHE A 23 -20.06 -10.60 13.97
C PHE A 23 -19.35 -9.72 15.00
N ARG A 24 -18.03 -9.83 15.13
CA ARG A 24 -17.21 -8.92 15.94
C ARG A 24 -17.35 -7.45 15.49
N ILE A 25 -17.29 -7.22 14.18
CA ILE A 25 -17.45 -5.88 13.58
C ILE A 25 -18.88 -5.37 13.81
N LEU A 26 -19.89 -6.22 13.58
CA LEU A 26 -21.29 -5.88 13.84
C LEU A 26 -21.47 -5.48 15.30
N PHE A 27 -21.03 -6.31 16.25
CA PHE A 27 -21.06 -6.02 17.68
C PHE A 27 -20.36 -4.71 18.03
N SER A 28 -19.13 -4.49 17.55
CA SER A 28 -18.32 -3.32 17.93
C SER A 28 -18.82 -2.00 17.33
N ARG A 29 -19.42 -2.04 16.13
CA ARG A 29 -19.88 -0.84 15.41
C ARG A 29 -21.38 -0.62 15.55
N HIS A 30 -22.08 -1.50 16.25
CA HIS A 30 -23.52 -1.41 16.39
C HIS A 30 -23.91 -0.13 17.12
N GLN A 31 -24.91 0.56 16.60
CA GLN A 31 -25.46 1.77 17.19
C GLN A 31 -26.98 1.63 17.26
N LYS A 32 -27.57 2.17 18.32
CA LYS A 32 -29.02 2.18 18.49
C LYS A 32 -29.64 2.95 17.32
N ARG A 33 -30.61 2.34 16.65
CA ARG A 33 -31.40 3.00 15.60
C ARG A 33 -32.38 3.98 16.23
N ASP A 34 -32.69 5.08 15.55
CA ASP A 34 -33.57 6.13 16.11
C ASP A 34 -34.97 5.59 16.45
N HIS A 35 -35.48 4.70 15.60
CA HIS A 35 -36.80 4.07 15.70
C HIS A 35 -36.82 2.75 16.48
N SER A 36 -35.68 2.25 16.99
CA SER A 36 -35.63 1.02 17.79
C SER A 36 -35.67 1.31 19.28
N THR A 37 -36.19 0.36 20.05
CA THR A 37 -36.13 0.44 21.52
C THR A 37 -34.73 0.06 22.01
N TRP A 38 -34.40 0.43 23.26
CA TRP A 38 -33.18 -0.04 23.92
C TRP A 38 -33.18 -1.56 24.13
N LYS A 39 -34.36 -2.18 24.25
CA LYS A 39 -34.48 -3.64 24.34
C LYS A 39 -34.06 -4.29 23.02
N ASP A 40 -34.52 -3.78 21.88
CA ASP A 40 -34.14 -4.29 20.57
C ASP A 40 -32.62 -4.19 20.37
N PHE A 41 -32.03 -3.05 20.72
CA PHE A 41 -30.57 -2.85 20.67
C PHE A 41 -29.81 -3.84 21.55
N PHE A 42 -30.28 -4.08 22.78
CA PHE A 42 -29.69 -5.09 23.66
C PHE A 42 -29.79 -6.51 23.07
N PHE A 43 -30.94 -6.88 22.52
CA PHE A 43 -31.13 -8.20 21.89
C PHE A 43 -30.23 -8.37 20.65
N GLU A 44 -30.11 -7.34 19.81
CA GLU A 44 -29.22 -7.33 18.65
C GLU A 44 -27.76 -7.50 19.09
N LEU A 45 -27.28 -6.71 20.06
CA LEU A 45 -25.93 -6.84 20.62
C LEU A 45 -25.67 -8.23 21.18
N ARG A 46 -26.60 -8.74 22.00
CA ARG A 46 -26.49 -10.07 22.60
C ARG A 46 -26.40 -11.14 21.52
N THR A 47 -27.24 -11.06 20.50
CA THR A 47 -27.26 -12.02 19.39
C THR A 47 -25.94 -12.01 18.63
N TYR A 48 -25.41 -10.83 18.30
CA TYR A 48 -24.11 -10.73 17.62
C TYR A 48 -22.98 -11.30 18.46
N PHE A 49 -23.00 -11.05 19.76
CA PHE A 49 -21.99 -11.56 20.68
C PHE A 49 -22.07 -13.09 20.82
N GLU A 50 -23.26 -13.65 21.03
CA GLU A 50 -23.45 -15.10 21.13
C GLU A 50 -23.04 -15.82 19.84
N VAL A 51 -23.45 -15.31 18.68
CA VAL A 51 -23.05 -15.90 17.38
C VAL A 51 -21.54 -15.78 17.18
N TRP A 52 -20.92 -14.65 17.58
CA TRP A 52 -19.47 -14.50 17.51
C TRP A 52 -18.72 -15.54 18.35
N LEU A 53 -19.15 -15.79 19.59
CA LEU A 53 -18.54 -16.79 20.45
C LEU A 53 -18.76 -18.22 19.93
N ASN A 54 -19.93 -18.50 19.38
CA ASN A 54 -20.26 -19.80 18.81
C ASN A 54 -19.41 -20.10 17.57
N GLU A 55 -19.21 -19.13 16.68
CA GLU A 55 -18.35 -19.28 15.48
C GLU A 55 -16.86 -19.47 15.83
N LEU A 56 -16.44 -19.05 17.03
CA LEU A 56 -15.07 -19.27 17.54
C LEU A 56 -14.98 -20.47 18.50
N GLU A 57 -16.07 -21.20 18.70
CA GLU A 57 -16.16 -22.34 19.63
C GLU A 57 -15.61 -22.01 21.03
N ILE A 58 -15.90 -20.80 21.53
CA ILE A 58 -15.41 -20.34 22.83
C ILE A 58 -16.27 -20.97 23.93
N SER A 59 -15.72 -22.03 24.53
CA SER A 59 -16.39 -22.80 25.59
C SER A 59 -15.95 -22.42 27.01
N SER A 60 -14.92 -21.59 27.18
CA SER A 60 -14.36 -21.21 28.48
C SER A 60 -14.32 -19.71 28.67
N PHE A 61 -14.56 -19.27 29.90
CA PHE A 61 -14.41 -17.87 30.31
C PHE A 61 -12.97 -17.36 30.11
N ASP A 62 -11.96 -18.22 30.26
CA ASP A 62 -10.57 -17.84 30.00
C ASP A 62 -10.34 -17.50 28.53
N LYS A 63 -10.82 -18.37 27.62
CA LYS A 63 -10.77 -18.09 26.17
C LYS A 63 -11.51 -16.81 25.81
N LEU A 64 -12.62 -16.51 26.49
CA LEU A 64 -13.32 -15.25 26.31
C LEU A 64 -12.47 -14.05 26.75
N LYS A 65 -11.81 -14.11 27.92
CA LYS A 65 -10.90 -13.03 28.36
C LYS A 65 -9.79 -12.79 27.35
N GLU A 66 -9.13 -13.86 26.89
CA GLU A 66 -8.06 -13.77 25.88
C GLU A 66 -8.57 -13.13 24.58
N LEU A 67 -9.74 -13.54 24.09
CA LEU A 67 -10.37 -12.96 22.90
C LEU A 67 -10.62 -11.47 23.05
N ILE A 68 -11.18 -11.03 24.19
CA ILE A 68 -11.48 -9.62 24.44
C ILE A 68 -10.19 -8.81 24.53
N ILE A 69 -9.14 -9.32 25.18
CA ILE A 69 -7.83 -8.67 25.25
C ILE A 69 -7.22 -8.54 23.85
N ALA A 70 -7.24 -9.61 23.05
CA ALA A 70 -6.76 -9.60 21.68
C ALA A 70 -7.52 -8.56 20.83
N ASP A 71 -8.84 -8.48 20.96
CA ASP A 71 -9.65 -7.48 20.24
C ASP A 71 -9.28 -6.04 20.62
N GLN A 72 -9.00 -5.78 21.90
CA GLN A 72 -8.54 -4.46 22.35
C GLN A 72 -7.17 -4.11 21.78
N ILE A 73 -6.23 -5.06 21.75
CA ILE A 73 -4.91 -4.86 21.11
C ILE A 73 -5.10 -4.52 19.63
N LYS A 74 -5.92 -5.29 18.90
CA LYS A 74 -6.22 -5.04 17.49
C LYS A 74 -6.85 -3.66 17.25
N LYS A 75 -7.70 -3.17 18.15
CA LYS A 75 -8.32 -1.83 18.07
C LYS A 75 -7.30 -0.69 18.24
N LYS A 76 -6.22 -0.92 18.97
CA LYS A 76 -5.14 0.07 19.18
C LYS A 76 -4.07 0.02 18.09
N CYS A 77 -4.02 -1.05 17.30
CA CYS A 77 -3.05 -1.20 16.22
C CYS A 77 -3.34 -0.22 15.06
N PRO A 78 -2.31 0.46 14.54
CA PRO A 78 -2.42 1.23 13.31
C PRO A 78 -2.85 0.34 12.11
N PRO A 79 -3.53 0.92 11.11
CA PRO A 79 -4.10 0.14 9.98
C PRO A 79 -3.03 -0.57 9.14
N GLU A 80 -1.78 -0.11 9.15
CA GLU A 80 -0.67 -0.72 8.41
C GLU A 80 -0.36 -2.16 8.88
N TYR A 81 -0.54 -2.42 10.18
CA TYR A 81 -0.33 -3.74 10.78
C TYR A 81 -1.41 -4.73 10.29
N LYS A 82 -2.65 -4.27 10.20
CA LYS A 82 -3.75 -5.07 9.65
C LYS A 82 -3.50 -5.45 8.19
N ASN A 83 -2.96 -4.53 7.39
CA ASN A 83 -2.66 -4.79 5.98
C ASN A 83 -1.54 -5.83 5.81
N HIS A 84 -0.55 -5.83 6.69
CA HIS A 84 0.54 -6.81 6.66
C HIS A 84 0.06 -8.24 6.96
N TYR A 85 -0.92 -8.38 7.86
CA TYR A 85 -1.44 -9.68 8.30
C TYR A 85 -2.82 -10.02 7.74
N LEU A 86 -3.26 -9.45 6.62
CA LEU A 86 -4.66 -9.50 6.18
C LEU A 86 -5.30 -10.91 6.25
N ASP A 87 -4.57 -11.95 5.87
CA ASP A 87 -5.08 -13.34 5.87
C ASP A 87 -4.98 -14.06 7.23
N SER A 88 -4.11 -13.59 8.13
CA SER A 88 -3.92 -14.15 9.48
C SER A 88 -4.53 -13.29 10.59
N TRP A 89 -4.96 -12.07 10.28
CA TRP A 89 -5.42 -11.08 11.25
C TRP A 89 -6.71 -11.50 11.94
N GLU A 90 -7.63 -12.11 11.19
CA GLU A 90 -8.94 -12.55 11.68
C GLU A 90 -8.84 -13.80 12.56
N THR A 91 -7.81 -14.63 12.35
CA THR A 91 -7.59 -15.87 13.11
C THR A 91 -6.70 -15.68 14.34
N LEU A 92 -6.03 -14.53 14.46
CA LEU A 92 -5.19 -14.16 15.60
C LEU A 92 -6.02 -13.77 16.84
N ASN A 93 -6.61 -14.74 17.52
CA ASN A 93 -7.44 -14.49 18.71
C ASN A 93 -6.69 -14.71 20.03
N ASP A 94 -5.45 -15.20 19.96
CA ASP A 94 -4.54 -15.30 21.09
C ASP A 94 -3.77 -13.98 21.26
N PRO A 95 -3.92 -13.27 22.39
CA PRO A 95 -3.27 -11.98 22.61
C PRO A 95 -1.76 -12.09 22.76
N VAL A 96 -1.22 -13.21 23.25
CA VAL A 96 0.23 -13.41 23.39
C VAL A 96 0.86 -13.52 22.01
N ILE A 97 0.34 -14.42 21.17
CA ILE A 97 0.83 -14.62 19.80
C ILE A 97 0.62 -13.33 18.98
N LEU A 98 -0.48 -12.62 19.20
CA LEU A 98 -0.73 -11.34 18.56
C LEU A 98 0.34 -10.30 18.94
N ALA A 99 0.65 -10.16 20.23
CA ALA A 99 1.67 -9.23 20.71
C ALA A 99 3.06 -9.55 20.11
N GLU A 100 3.47 -10.82 20.15
CA GLU A 100 4.74 -11.27 19.57
C GLU A 100 4.87 -10.91 18.08
N LYS A 101 3.80 -11.09 17.30
CA LYS A 101 3.78 -10.72 15.88
C LYS A 101 3.88 -9.21 15.67
N LEU A 102 3.21 -8.42 16.51
CA LEU A 102 3.28 -6.96 16.44
C LEU A 102 4.70 -6.46 16.77
N ASP A 103 5.33 -7.00 17.82
CA ASP A 103 6.71 -6.66 18.19
C ASP A 103 7.70 -7.04 17.08
N PHE A 104 7.53 -8.20 16.47
CA PHE A 104 8.35 -8.63 15.33
C PHE A 104 8.24 -7.66 14.14
N TYR A 105 7.02 -7.24 13.81
CA TYR A 105 6.80 -6.26 12.75
C TYR A 105 7.41 -4.90 13.09
N GLU A 106 7.28 -4.43 14.33
CA GLU A 106 7.86 -3.17 14.78
C GLU A 106 9.40 -3.19 14.70
N ASN A 107 10.03 -4.30 15.09
CA ASN A 107 11.47 -4.53 14.95
C ASN A 107 11.94 -4.54 13.48
N ILE A 108 11.11 -5.02 12.56
CA ILE A 108 11.41 -4.96 11.12
C ILE A 108 11.27 -3.52 10.61
N LYS A 109 10.15 -2.87 10.95
CA LYS A 109 9.84 -1.52 10.50
C LYS A 109 10.89 -0.51 10.98
N SER A 110 11.33 -0.61 12.23
CA SER A 110 12.37 0.26 12.79
C SER A 110 13.69 0.11 12.03
N ARG A 111 14.09 -1.12 11.67
CA ARG A 111 15.29 -1.37 10.85
C ARG A 111 15.20 -0.73 9.47
N TYR A 112 14.09 -0.87 8.76
CA TYR A 112 13.92 -0.24 7.45
C TYR A 112 13.87 1.29 7.50
N GLN A 113 13.20 1.86 8.51
CA GLN A 113 13.17 3.32 8.69
C GLN A 113 14.53 3.92 9.04
N ASN A 114 15.37 3.22 9.81
CA ASN A 114 16.73 3.65 10.09
C ASN A 114 17.61 3.63 8.84
N VAL A 115 17.49 2.61 7.99
CA VAL A 115 18.21 2.53 6.71
C VAL A 115 17.80 3.67 5.77
N GLU A 116 16.50 3.97 5.66
CA GLU A 116 16.00 5.05 4.80
C GLU A 116 16.45 6.44 5.29
N LYS A 117 16.51 6.65 6.61
CA LYS A 117 17.05 7.88 7.21
C LYS A 117 18.56 8.01 6.95
N HIS A 118 19.32 6.93 7.06
CA HIS A 118 20.75 6.93 6.74
C HIS A 118 20.99 7.18 5.24
N ALA A 119 20.19 6.60 4.34
CA ALA A 119 20.28 6.86 2.90
C ALA A 119 19.99 8.34 2.55
N LYS A 120 18.93 8.92 3.12
CA LYS A 120 18.61 10.36 2.93
C LYS A 120 19.67 11.28 3.54
N SER A 121 20.33 10.88 4.63
CA SER A 121 21.45 11.65 5.21
C SER A 121 22.71 11.63 4.35
N GLN A 122 22.93 10.55 3.57
CA GLN A 122 24.06 10.45 2.63
C GLN A 122 23.81 11.17 1.30
N GLU A 123 22.55 11.40 0.91
CA GLU A 123 22.19 12.16 -0.29
C GLU A 123 22.65 13.64 -0.25
N TRP A 124 22.79 14.22 0.94
CA TRP A 124 23.33 15.58 1.14
C TRP A 124 24.85 15.68 0.97
N TYR A 125 25.56 14.55 1.03
CA TYR A 125 26.99 14.49 0.73
C TYR A 125 27.19 14.30 -0.78
N LYS A 126 26.93 15.36 -1.56
CA LYS A 126 27.54 15.49 -2.89
C LYS A 126 28.99 15.94 -2.69
N PRO A 127 30.02 15.17 -3.10
CA PRO A 127 31.40 15.62 -3.02
C PRO A 127 31.54 16.89 -3.86
N LYS A 128 31.86 18.02 -3.21
CA LYS A 128 32.26 19.22 -3.93
C LYS A 128 33.62 18.92 -4.53
N PHE A 129 33.69 18.69 -5.84
CA PHE A 129 34.96 18.65 -6.56
C PHE A 129 35.65 20.00 -6.34
N VAL A 130 36.70 20.00 -5.52
CA VAL A 130 37.51 21.18 -5.27
C VAL A 130 38.31 21.45 -6.55
N LYS A 131 37.94 22.51 -7.29
CA LYS A 131 38.80 23.07 -8.32
C LYS A 131 39.94 23.81 -7.62
N ASN A 132 41.05 23.12 -7.37
CA ASN A 132 42.27 23.77 -6.90
C ASN A 132 42.80 24.66 -8.03
N ALA A 133 42.73 25.98 -7.81
CA ALA A 133 43.39 26.97 -8.62
C ALA A 133 44.88 27.04 -8.24
N GLY A 134 45.74 26.85 -9.22
CA GLY A 134 47.11 27.40 -9.22
C GLY A 134 48.24 26.40 -8.95
N SER A 135 48.85 25.90 -10.02
CA SER A 135 50.31 25.76 -10.11
C SER A 135 50.76 25.70 -11.57
N GLN A 136 51.25 26.86 -12.00
CA GLN A 136 52.30 27.18 -12.96
C GLN A 136 52.55 26.33 -14.24
N ASN A 137 52.65 27.09 -15.33
CA ASN A 137 53.19 26.81 -16.65
C ASN A 137 54.23 25.67 -16.74
N LEU A 138 53.93 24.70 -17.60
CA LEU A 138 54.93 24.02 -18.43
C LEU A 138 54.47 24.13 -19.90
N LYS A 139 55.25 24.85 -20.71
CA LYS A 139 55.06 24.94 -22.16
C LYS A 139 55.52 23.63 -22.82
N ASN A 140 54.90 23.35 -23.96
CA ASN A 140 55.25 22.40 -25.02
C ASN A 140 54.60 21.01 -24.96
N SER A 141 53.49 20.87 -25.68
CA SER A 141 53.37 19.84 -26.74
C SER A 141 52.22 20.24 -27.67
N GLN A 142 52.53 20.41 -28.94
CA GLN A 142 51.58 20.74 -30.00
C GLN A 142 50.71 19.52 -30.30
N PHE A 143 49.38 19.68 -30.41
CA PHE A 143 48.57 18.98 -31.42
C PHE A 143 47.18 19.64 -31.58
N THR A 144 47.08 20.43 -32.64
CA THR A 144 45.94 20.77 -33.53
C THR A 144 44.49 20.82 -33.00
N LYS A 145 44.08 22.05 -32.67
CA LYS A 145 42.94 22.83 -33.21
C LYS A 145 41.89 22.10 -34.09
N PHE A 146 40.62 22.11 -33.66
CA PHE A 146 39.47 22.23 -34.56
C PHE A 146 38.52 23.30 -34.02
N GLU A 147 38.29 24.31 -34.86
CA GLU A 147 37.51 25.51 -34.58
C GLU A 147 36.01 25.21 -34.62
N LYS A 148 35.26 25.74 -33.63
CA LYS A 148 33.83 25.98 -33.77
C LYS A 148 33.65 27.36 -34.39
N THR A 149 33.20 27.40 -35.64
CA THR A 149 32.62 28.60 -36.22
C THR A 149 31.09 28.50 -36.13
N ASN A 150 30.50 29.44 -35.38
CA ASN A 150 29.13 29.86 -35.60
C ASN A 150 29.17 30.90 -36.72
N SER A 151 28.41 30.70 -37.78
CA SER A 151 28.10 31.74 -38.76
C SER A 151 26.64 31.63 -39.18
N SER A 152 25.89 32.68 -38.84
CA SER A 152 24.54 33.01 -39.29
C SER A 152 24.49 33.37 -40.79
N SER A 153 23.26 33.46 -41.32
CA SER A 153 22.81 34.08 -42.60
C SER A 153 22.40 33.07 -43.68
N THR A 154 21.11 32.73 -43.84
CA THR A 154 20.03 33.44 -44.60
C THR A 154 20.16 33.34 -46.13
N HIS A 155 19.22 32.64 -46.78
CA HIS A 155 18.44 33.02 -47.99
C HIS A 155 17.50 31.85 -48.37
N LYS A 156 16.18 31.98 -48.10
CA LYS A 156 15.10 32.27 -49.07
C LYS A 156 15.14 31.45 -50.36
N ASN A 157 14.18 30.54 -50.54
CA ASN A 157 13.19 30.70 -51.61
C ASN A 157 11.92 29.85 -51.38
N THR A 158 10.81 30.56 -51.55
CA THR A 158 9.40 30.18 -51.56
C THR A 158 9.06 29.41 -52.85
N ILE A 159 8.03 28.56 -52.85
CA ILE A 159 6.84 28.63 -53.75
C ILE A 159 5.97 27.34 -53.67
N SER A 160 4.72 27.57 -53.24
CA SER A 160 3.41 26.90 -53.51
C SER A 160 3.30 25.38 -53.54
N ASN A 161 2.49 24.72 -52.70
CA ASN A 161 1.03 24.78 -52.49
C ASN A 161 0.20 24.18 -53.65
N SER A 162 -0.54 23.09 -53.40
CA SER A 162 -2.00 22.99 -53.63
C SER A 162 -2.52 21.56 -53.42
N ASN A 163 -3.36 21.40 -52.39
CA ASN A 163 -4.72 20.83 -52.40
C ASN A 163 -5.13 19.89 -53.55
N ASN A 164 -5.71 18.72 -53.22
CA ASN A 164 -7.18 18.52 -53.24
C ASN A 164 -7.60 17.08 -52.92
N MET A 165 -8.56 16.94 -52.01
CA MET A 165 -9.62 15.92 -52.07
C MET A 165 -10.59 16.32 -53.20
N PRO A 166 -11.28 15.37 -53.89
CA PRO A 166 -12.65 15.08 -53.45
C PRO A 166 -13.15 13.63 -53.66
N SER A 167 -14.17 13.37 -52.84
CA SER A 167 -15.21 12.35 -52.75
C SER A 167 -15.75 11.61 -54.00
N ARG A 168 -16.15 10.36 -53.70
CA ARG A 168 -17.50 9.73 -53.86
C ARG A 168 -17.82 8.81 -55.04
N ASN A 169 -18.59 7.78 -54.67
CA ASN A 169 -19.60 6.98 -55.39
C ASN A 169 -19.11 5.80 -56.25
N VAL A 170 -19.82 4.69 -56.47
CA VAL A 170 -20.95 3.93 -55.88
C VAL A 170 -21.07 2.69 -56.82
N GLU A 171 -21.47 1.53 -56.26
CA GLU A 171 -22.09 0.35 -56.90
C GLU A 171 -21.48 -0.31 -58.16
N ASN A 172 -21.15 -1.60 -58.06
CA ASN A 172 -22.04 -2.72 -58.41
C ASN A 172 -21.50 -4.04 -57.84
#